data_AF-A0A9W4WGP0-F1
#
_entry.id   AF-A0A9W4WGP0-F1
#
_cell.length_a   1.000
_cell.length_b   1.000
_cell.length_c   1.000
_cell.angle_alpha   90.00
_cell.angle_beta   90.00
_cell.angle_gamma   90.00
#
_symmetry.space_group_name_H-M   'P 1'
#
loop_
_entity.id
_entity.type
_entity.pdbx_description
1 polymer ?
#
loop_
_entity_poly.entity_id
_entity_poly.type
_entity_poly.pdbx_seq_one_letter_code
_entity_poly.pdbx_strand_id
1 'polypeptide(L)'
;MHSSLKTFLALGLASVAYAQDNVMDDDMGPAAFMWPADRVWSGDMDNQAPCGSKSGVENRTEFPLVNGQVALVAQDDYYNTKISISYKNDPTSNSDFETLIENQSVADLNPGHTCINIANPPSSVTAGSNATLQIIYKADWDAPHNQTFYACADITYVELANFNTRIPCFNATEPGEDDLKATASPSASSTNSASN
;
A
#
# COMPACT_ATOMS: atom_id res chain seq x y z
N MET A 1 23.46 -9.93 71.89
CA MET A 1 23.03 -11.23 71.32
C MET A 1 21.56 -11.13 70.96
N HIS A 2 21.23 -11.08 69.67
CA HIS A 2 20.16 -11.81 68.99
C HIS A 2 20.02 -11.25 67.58
N SER A 3 20.23 -12.16 66.63
CA SER A 3 20.04 -12.01 65.19
C SER A 3 18.55 -11.93 64.87
N SER A 4 18.13 -11.16 63.87
CA SER A 4 16.93 -11.52 63.10
C SER A 4 16.94 -10.94 61.68
N LEU A 5 17.38 -11.83 60.79
CA LEU A 5 16.87 -12.15 59.46
C LEU A 5 16.20 -11.07 58.61
N LYS A 6 16.88 -10.80 57.48
CA LYS A 6 16.41 -10.11 56.28
C LYS A 6 15.24 -10.84 55.64
N THR A 7 14.23 -10.11 55.18
CA THR A 7 13.32 -10.59 54.12
C THR A 7 13.02 -9.42 53.20
N PHE A 8 13.79 -9.33 52.11
CA PHE A 8 13.46 -8.48 50.97
C PHE A 8 12.50 -9.28 50.08
N LEU A 9 11.23 -8.88 50.04
CA LEU A 9 10.26 -9.39 49.08
C LEU A 9 10.32 -8.49 47.84
N ALA A 10 11.09 -8.90 46.83
CA ALA A 10 11.09 -8.24 45.54
C ALA A 10 9.93 -8.80 44.70
N LEU A 11 8.84 -8.05 44.57
CA LEU A 11 7.85 -8.29 43.53
C LEU A 11 8.43 -7.81 42.20
N GLY A 12 8.87 -8.76 41.37
CA GLY A 12 9.21 -8.50 39.98
C GLY A 12 7.93 -8.20 39.19
N LEU A 13 7.71 -6.93 38.86
CA LEU A 13 6.79 -6.53 37.80
C LEU A 13 7.46 -6.91 36.47
N ALA A 14 7.03 -8.01 35.87
CA ALA A 14 7.37 -8.33 34.49
C ALA A 14 6.56 -7.40 33.58
N SER A 15 7.15 -6.26 33.23
CA SER A 15 6.67 -5.41 32.14
C SER A 15 6.95 -6.14 30.83
N VAL A 16 5.92 -6.75 30.24
CA VAL A 16 5.98 -7.16 28.83
C VAL A 16 5.88 -5.87 28.02
N ALA A 17 7.02 -5.32 27.66
CA ALA A 17 7.07 -4.27 26.64
C ALA A 17 6.78 -4.95 25.30
N TYR A 18 5.58 -4.72 24.76
CA TYR A 18 5.34 -4.93 23.34
C TYR A 18 6.20 -3.92 22.59
N ALA A 19 7.33 -4.37 22.05
CA ALA A 19 8.03 -3.62 21.03
C ALA A 19 7.25 -3.81 19.72
N GLN A 20 6.23 -2.98 19.48
CA GLN A 20 5.82 -2.68 18.11
C GLN A 20 6.87 -1.72 17.57
N ASP A 21 7.94 -2.28 17.03
CA ASP A 21 8.89 -1.53 16.21
C ASP A 21 8.29 -1.45 14.81
N ASN A 22 7.19 -0.72 14.69
CA ASN A 22 6.62 -0.38 13.42
C ASN A 22 7.44 0.83 12.95
N VAL A 23 8.53 0.57 12.22
CA VAL A 23 9.30 1.61 11.54
C VAL A 23 8.41 2.11 10.40
N MET A 24 7.47 2.97 10.75
CA MET A 24 6.67 3.73 9.82
C MET A 24 7.55 4.89 9.35
N ASP A 25 7.82 4.94 8.06
CA ASP A 25 8.40 6.08 7.38
C ASP A 25 7.41 7.25 7.49
N ASP A 26 7.90 8.38 8.02
CA ASP A 26 7.15 9.62 8.15
C ASP A 26 6.95 10.32 6.79
N ASP A 27 7.48 9.76 5.69
CA ASP A 27 7.40 10.34 4.35
C ASP A 27 6.28 9.72 3.47
N MET A 28 5.58 8.68 3.92
CA MET A 28 4.44 8.09 3.20
C MET A 28 3.37 7.46 4.10
N GLY A 29 2.17 7.27 3.55
CA GLY A 29 1.08 6.54 4.21
C GLY A 29 1.29 5.01 4.23
N PRO A 30 0.23 4.23 4.45
CA PRO A 30 0.33 2.77 4.53
C PRO A 30 0.87 2.14 3.24
N ALA A 31 0.49 2.70 2.08
CA ALA A 31 1.01 2.32 0.77
C ALA A 31 1.16 3.54 -0.17
N ALA A 32 2.09 3.45 -1.11
CA ALA A 32 2.36 4.51 -2.09
C ALA A 32 2.80 3.93 -3.44
N PHE A 33 2.81 4.79 -4.46
CA PHE A 33 3.53 4.47 -5.68
C PHE A 33 5.02 4.69 -5.46
N MET A 34 5.81 3.61 -5.51
CA MET A 34 7.26 3.73 -5.65
C MET A 34 7.63 4.18 -7.07
N TRP A 35 6.87 3.70 -8.07
CA TRP A 35 7.00 4.15 -9.46
C TRP A 35 5.69 4.00 -10.23
N PRO A 36 5.29 4.99 -11.05
CA PRO A 36 5.83 6.35 -11.12
C PRO A 36 5.72 7.08 -9.78
N ALA A 37 6.55 8.08 -9.53
CA ALA A 37 6.50 8.79 -8.24
C ALA A 37 5.11 9.41 -8.02
N ASP A 38 4.62 9.32 -6.80
CA ASP A 38 3.38 9.95 -6.40
C ASP A 38 3.52 11.48 -6.28
N ARG A 39 2.37 12.14 -6.23
CA ARG A 39 2.31 13.51 -5.72
C ARG A 39 2.72 13.49 -4.26
N VAL A 40 3.34 14.58 -3.81
CA VAL A 40 3.86 14.71 -2.44
C VAL A 40 2.82 14.27 -1.41
N TRP A 41 3.20 13.33 -0.57
CA TRP A 41 2.35 12.82 0.48
C TRP A 41 2.11 13.87 1.58
N SER A 42 0.96 13.77 2.25
CA SER A 42 0.62 14.60 3.40
C SER A 42 -0.40 13.83 4.24
N GLY A 43 -0.04 13.43 5.47
CA GLY A 43 -0.90 12.60 6.32
C GLY A 43 -2.26 13.21 6.69
N ASP A 44 -2.41 14.55 6.65
CA ASP A 44 -3.73 15.19 6.81
C ASP A 44 -4.60 15.15 5.54
N MET A 45 -4.03 14.74 4.42
CA MET A 45 -4.70 14.67 3.12
C MET A 45 -4.89 13.26 2.61
N ASP A 46 -4.13 12.26 3.06
CA ASP A 46 -4.09 10.92 2.45
C ASP A 46 -5.44 10.18 2.45
N ASN A 47 -6.37 10.52 3.34
CA ASN A 47 -7.77 10.06 3.32
C ASN A 47 -8.72 10.93 2.47
N GLN A 48 -8.21 11.93 1.76
CA GLN A 48 -8.98 12.87 0.95
C GLN A 48 -8.85 12.56 -0.54
N ALA A 49 -9.99 12.29 -1.17
CA ALA A 49 -10.08 12.08 -2.60
C ALA A 49 -9.75 13.36 -3.40
N PRO A 50 -9.25 13.23 -4.65
CA PRO A 50 -8.92 11.97 -5.31
C PRO A 50 -7.49 11.48 -5.05
N CYS A 51 -6.57 12.34 -4.61
CA CYS A 51 -5.14 12.06 -4.71
C CYS A 51 -4.39 12.02 -3.39
N GLY A 52 -5.06 12.23 -2.26
CA GLY A 52 -4.40 12.13 -0.97
C GLY A 52 -3.31 13.17 -0.71
N SER A 53 -3.31 14.28 -1.45
CA SER A 53 -2.20 15.24 -1.49
C SER A 53 -2.71 16.68 -1.51
N LYS A 54 -1.90 17.61 -1.00
CA LYS A 54 -2.11 19.06 -1.14
C LYS A 54 -1.71 19.58 -2.52
N SER A 55 -0.91 18.82 -3.27
CA SER A 55 -0.42 19.21 -4.58
C SER A 55 -1.40 18.83 -5.69
N GLY A 56 -1.52 19.74 -6.65
CA GLY A 56 -2.10 19.44 -7.96
C GLY A 56 -1.14 18.64 -8.83
N VAL A 57 -1.42 18.57 -10.13
CA VAL A 57 -0.49 17.99 -11.10
C VAL A 57 0.80 18.81 -11.14
N GLU A 58 1.93 18.13 -11.00
CA GLU A 58 3.26 18.74 -11.11
C GLU A 58 4.04 18.14 -12.30
N ASN A 59 5.20 17.53 -12.03
CA ASN A 59 6.02 16.88 -13.04
C ASN A 59 5.43 15.51 -13.40
N ARG A 60 5.33 15.24 -14.71
CA ARG A 60 4.81 13.98 -15.23
C ARG A 60 5.95 13.01 -15.52
N THR A 61 5.80 11.78 -15.06
CA THR A 61 6.75 10.70 -15.36
C THR A 61 6.45 10.14 -16.75
N GLU A 62 7.48 9.92 -17.56
CA GLU A 62 7.30 9.21 -18.82
C GLU A 62 6.82 7.78 -18.56
N PHE A 63 5.75 7.37 -19.23
CA PHE A 63 5.14 6.04 -19.07
C PHE A 63 4.94 5.40 -20.43
N PRO A 64 5.34 4.13 -20.66
CA PRO A 64 5.29 3.56 -21.99
C PRO A 64 3.84 3.24 -22.38
N LEU A 65 3.49 3.47 -23.66
CA LEU A 65 2.19 3.09 -24.24
C LEU A 65 1.93 1.58 -24.21
N VAL A 66 3.00 0.77 -24.14
CA VAL A 66 2.93 -0.69 -24.14
C VAL A 66 3.84 -1.26 -23.05
N ASN A 67 3.38 -2.34 -22.42
CA ASN A 67 4.10 -3.02 -21.31
C ASN A 67 4.37 -2.09 -20.11
N GLY A 68 3.45 -1.18 -19.82
CA GLY A 68 3.51 -0.33 -18.64
C GLY A 68 3.37 -1.15 -17.35
N GLN A 69 4.06 -0.73 -16.30
CA GLN A 69 3.99 -1.35 -14.97
C GLN A 69 3.96 -0.25 -13.91
N VAL A 70 3.37 -0.52 -12.77
CA VAL A 70 3.56 0.30 -11.56
C VAL A 70 4.26 -0.53 -10.51
N ALA A 71 5.10 0.13 -9.72
CA ALA A 71 5.71 -0.44 -8.54
C ALA A 71 5.08 0.23 -7.32
N LEU A 72 4.48 -0.57 -6.46
CA LEU A 72 3.92 -0.16 -5.18
C LEU A 72 4.90 -0.51 -4.08
N VAL A 73 4.89 0.31 -3.03
CA VAL A 73 5.54 0.04 -1.76
C VAL A 73 4.51 0.18 -0.66
N ALA A 74 4.56 -0.70 0.33
CA ALA A 74 3.67 -0.69 1.47
C ALA A 74 4.43 -0.94 2.76
N GLN A 75 4.02 -0.25 3.81
CA GLN A 75 4.56 -0.33 5.16
C GLN A 75 3.66 -1.13 6.09
N ASP A 76 2.39 -1.29 5.71
CA ASP A 76 1.37 -1.99 6.47
C ASP A 76 0.48 -2.80 5.51
N ASP A 77 -0.39 -3.62 6.08
CA ASP A 77 -1.42 -4.31 5.32
C ASP A 77 -2.38 -3.31 4.70
N TYR A 78 -2.72 -3.56 3.43
CA TYR A 78 -3.71 -2.76 2.74
C TYR A 78 -4.60 -3.60 1.84
N TYR A 79 -5.88 -3.24 1.89
CA TYR A 79 -6.96 -4.05 1.40
C TYR A 79 -7.84 -3.26 0.43
N ASN A 80 -8.67 -3.98 -0.32
CA ASN A 80 -9.60 -3.44 -1.31
C ASN A 80 -8.90 -2.47 -2.29
N THR A 81 -7.66 -2.76 -2.65
CA THR A 81 -6.87 -1.91 -3.53
C THR A 81 -7.48 -1.86 -4.91
N LYS A 82 -7.57 -0.65 -5.44
CA LYS A 82 -8.02 -0.36 -6.78
C LYS A 82 -7.02 0.55 -7.46
N ILE A 83 -6.59 0.18 -8.66
CA ILE A 83 -5.81 1.05 -9.53
C ILE A 83 -6.73 1.59 -10.61
N SER A 84 -6.77 2.91 -10.72
CA SER A 84 -7.60 3.64 -11.67
C SER A 84 -6.75 4.63 -12.47
N ILE A 85 -7.25 5.10 -13.60
CA ILE A 85 -6.57 6.09 -14.44
C ILE A 85 -7.53 7.19 -14.88
N SER A 86 -7.04 8.42 -14.96
CA SER A 86 -7.72 9.52 -15.63
C SER A 86 -6.88 10.00 -16.79
N TYR A 87 -7.46 10.15 -17.97
CA TYR A 87 -6.81 10.81 -19.13
C TYR A 87 -7.03 12.33 -19.15
N LYS A 88 -7.57 12.91 -18.07
CA LYS A 88 -7.64 14.37 -17.92
C LYS A 88 -6.27 14.92 -17.56
N ASN A 89 -6.00 16.14 -18.04
CA ASN A 89 -4.77 16.86 -17.68
C ASN A 89 -4.71 17.24 -16.20
N ASP A 90 -5.86 17.38 -15.53
CA ASP A 90 -5.95 17.72 -14.11
C ASP A 90 -7.25 17.12 -13.53
N PRO A 91 -7.22 15.86 -13.06
CA PRO A 91 -8.39 15.25 -12.44
C PRO A 91 -8.61 15.81 -11.02
N THR A 92 -9.85 16.14 -10.72
CA THR A 92 -10.24 16.83 -9.47
C THR A 92 -11.21 16.02 -8.62
N SER A 93 -11.71 14.89 -9.13
CA SER A 93 -12.65 14.01 -8.43
C SER A 93 -12.48 12.54 -8.81
N ASN A 94 -12.93 11.62 -7.96
CA ASN A 94 -12.91 10.18 -8.26
C ASN A 94 -13.69 9.80 -9.52
N SER A 95 -14.70 10.58 -9.91
CA SER A 95 -15.45 10.33 -11.15
C SER A 95 -14.68 10.67 -12.42
N ASP A 96 -13.51 11.32 -12.30
CA ASP A 96 -12.60 11.57 -13.42
C ASP A 96 -11.78 10.33 -13.80
N PHE A 97 -11.84 9.28 -12.99
CA PHE A 97 -11.03 8.08 -13.13
C PHE A 97 -11.86 6.86 -13.55
N GLU A 98 -11.27 6.05 -14.43
CA GLU A 98 -11.77 4.72 -14.79
C GLU A 98 -10.93 3.63 -14.08
N THR A 99 -11.58 2.55 -13.64
CA THR A 99 -10.89 1.45 -12.98
C THR A 99 -10.13 0.60 -14.00
N LEU A 100 -8.83 0.39 -13.74
CA LEU A 100 -7.99 -0.53 -14.50
C LEU A 100 -7.92 -1.91 -13.83
N ILE A 101 -7.76 -1.95 -12.51
CA ILE A 101 -7.51 -3.18 -11.74
C ILE A 101 -8.24 -3.12 -10.40
N GLU A 102 -8.98 -4.19 -10.06
CA GLU A 102 -9.75 -4.36 -8.82
C GLU A 102 -9.95 -5.87 -8.48
N ASN A 103 -8.98 -6.72 -8.84
CA ASN A 103 -9.10 -8.18 -8.66
C ASN A 103 -8.51 -8.65 -7.31
N GLN A 104 -8.80 -9.90 -6.92
CA GLN A 104 -8.35 -10.46 -5.63
C GLN A 104 -6.83 -10.38 -5.42
N SER A 105 -6.03 -10.52 -6.48
CA SER A 105 -4.56 -10.45 -6.37
C SER A 105 -4.00 -9.07 -6.02
N VAL A 106 -4.82 -8.02 -6.09
CA VAL A 106 -4.47 -6.69 -5.57
C VAL A 106 -5.35 -6.26 -4.40
N ALA A 107 -6.46 -6.96 -4.15
CA ALA A 107 -7.42 -6.60 -3.11
C ALA A 107 -6.90 -6.85 -1.69
N ASP A 108 -5.78 -7.56 -1.55
CA ASP A 108 -5.13 -7.87 -0.29
C ASP A 108 -3.63 -7.92 -0.56
N LEU A 109 -2.93 -6.89 -0.08
CA LEU A 109 -1.52 -6.71 -0.36
C LEU A 109 -0.76 -6.47 0.94
N ASN A 110 0.26 -7.29 1.11
CA ASN A 110 1.12 -7.27 2.28
C ASN A 110 2.16 -6.14 2.20
N PRO A 111 2.78 -5.81 3.35
CA PRO A 111 3.94 -4.94 3.42
C PRO A 111 5.06 -5.38 2.46
N GLY A 112 5.72 -4.40 1.87
CA GLY A 112 6.84 -4.58 0.94
C GLY A 112 6.57 -4.06 -0.46
N HIS A 113 7.26 -4.62 -1.44
CA HIS A 113 7.21 -4.19 -2.83
C HIS A 113 6.33 -5.12 -3.66
N THR A 114 5.40 -4.52 -4.40
CA THR A 114 4.54 -5.23 -5.35
C THR A 114 4.57 -4.55 -6.70
N CYS A 115 4.80 -5.32 -7.76
CA CYS A 115 4.76 -4.84 -9.13
C CYS A 115 3.51 -5.31 -9.85
N ILE A 116 2.86 -4.38 -10.54
CA ILE A 116 1.58 -4.61 -11.22
C ILE A 116 1.68 -4.14 -12.66
N ASN A 117 1.30 -5.01 -13.59
CA ASN A 117 1.22 -4.66 -15.00
C ASN A 117 -0.01 -3.80 -15.26
N ILE A 118 0.15 -2.71 -16.02
CA ILE A 118 -0.92 -1.82 -16.43
C ILE A 118 -1.29 -2.14 -17.88
N ALA A 119 -2.60 -2.27 -18.14
CA ALA A 119 -3.09 -2.48 -19.49
C ALA A 119 -2.74 -1.29 -20.40
N ASN A 120 -2.53 -1.57 -21.68
CA ASN A 120 -2.30 -0.52 -22.66
C ASN A 120 -3.51 0.43 -22.71
N PRO A 121 -3.31 1.74 -22.88
CA PRO A 121 -4.40 2.69 -22.94
C PRO A 121 -5.26 2.48 -24.22
N PRO A 122 -6.48 3.03 -24.26
CA PRO A 122 -7.31 2.96 -25.47
C PRO A 122 -6.62 3.63 -26.65
N SER A 123 -6.99 3.22 -27.88
CA SER A 123 -6.34 3.67 -29.12
C SER A 123 -6.40 5.18 -29.39
N SER A 124 -7.26 5.92 -28.67
CA SER A 124 -7.30 7.39 -28.69
C SER A 124 -6.14 8.06 -27.96
N VAL A 125 -5.42 7.33 -27.11
CA VAL A 125 -4.26 7.81 -26.35
C VAL A 125 -2.99 7.55 -27.15
N THR A 126 -2.20 8.59 -27.36
CA THR A 126 -0.96 8.57 -28.14
C THR A 126 0.20 9.14 -27.34
N ALA A 127 1.44 8.99 -27.83
CA ALA A 127 2.59 9.60 -27.20
C ALA A 127 2.42 11.12 -27.04
N GLY A 128 2.78 11.65 -25.87
CA GLY A 128 2.51 13.02 -25.42
C GLY A 128 1.18 13.19 -24.68
N SER A 129 0.31 12.19 -24.68
CA SER A 129 -0.94 12.25 -23.91
C SER A 129 -0.65 12.17 -22.41
N ASN A 130 -1.31 13.03 -21.64
CA ASN A 130 -1.20 13.06 -20.20
C ASN A 130 -2.24 12.14 -19.56
N ALA A 131 -1.87 11.52 -18.44
CA ALA A 131 -2.80 10.78 -17.60
C ALA A 131 -2.37 10.82 -16.13
N THR A 132 -3.26 10.41 -15.24
CA THR A 132 -3.00 10.31 -13.80
C THR A 132 -3.41 8.92 -13.36
N LEU A 133 -2.47 8.15 -12.81
CA LEU A 133 -2.75 6.89 -12.13
C LEU A 133 -3.19 7.21 -10.70
N GLN A 134 -4.17 6.49 -10.21
CA GLN A 134 -4.69 6.59 -8.85
C GLN A 134 -4.67 5.21 -8.21
N ILE A 135 -4.24 5.16 -6.95
CA ILE A 135 -4.48 4.02 -6.08
C ILE A 135 -5.49 4.43 -5.00
N ILE A 136 -6.48 3.57 -4.77
CA ILE A 136 -7.42 3.67 -3.65
C ILE A 136 -7.30 2.37 -2.87
N TYR A 137 -7.12 2.45 -1.56
CA TYR A 137 -6.99 1.26 -0.71
C TYR A 137 -7.51 1.54 0.69
N LYS A 138 -7.61 0.49 1.52
CA LYS A 138 -7.98 0.59 2.92
C LYS A 138 -6.91 0.02 3.82
N ALA A 139 -6.69 0.67 4.95
CA ALA A 139 -5.78 0.22 6.01
C ALA A 139 -6.27 0.75 7.37
N ASP A 140 -5.82 0.15 8.46
CA ASP A 140 -6.05 0.57 9.85
C ASP A 140 -4.77 1.16 10.49
N TRP A 141 -4.15 2.09 9.77
CA TRP A 141 -2.83 2.65 10.04
C TRP A 141 -2.75 3.61 11.22
N ASP A 142 -3.51 4.70 11.19
CA ASP A 142 -3.50 5.76 12.21
C ASP A 142 -4.74 5.72 13.11
N ALA A 143 -5.66 4.79 12.84
CA ALA A 143 -6.81 4.51 13.69
C ALA A 143 -7.12 3.00 13.73
N PRO A 144 -7.77 2.50 14.81
CA PRO A 144 -8.05 1.06 14.98
C PRO A 144 -9.23 0.57 14.11
N HIS A 145 -9.44 1.20 12.95
CA HIS A 145 -10.48 0.86 11.99
C HIS A 145 -10.03 1.22 10.58
N ASN A 146 -10.50 0.46 9.60
CA ASN A 146 -10.17 0.69 8.19
C ASN A 146 -10.62 2.09 7.71
N GLN A 147 -9.65 2.91 7.32
CA GLN A 147 -9.83 4.16 6.57
C GLN A 147 -9.62 3.92 5.08
N THR A 148 -10.06 4.86 4.24
CA THR A 148 -9.79 4.82 2.79
C THR A 148 -8.69 5.82 2.47
N PHE A 149 -7.63 5.36 1.81
CA PHE A 149 -6.47 6.16 1.44
C PHE A 149 -6.40 6.32 -0.08
N TYR A 150 -5.72 7.39 -0.49
CA TYR A 150 -5.58 7.81 -1.88
C TYR A 150 -4.14 8.21 -2.16
N ALA A 151 -3.62 7.84 -3.32
CA ALA A 151 -2.42 8.47 -3.88
C ALA A 151 -2.54 8.56 -5.40
N CYS A 152 -1.89 9.55 -6.00
CA CYS A 152 -1.86 9.75 -7.45
C CYS A 152 -0.45 9.85 -7.97
N ALA A 153 -0.21 9.30 -9.15
CA ALA A 153 1.03 9.47 -9.91
C ALA A 153 0.72 10.04 -11.30
N ASP A 154 1.32 11.18 -11.62
CA ASP A 154 1.07 11.86 -12.89
C ASP A 154 2.03 11.38 -13.97
N ILE A 155 1.50 11.01 -15.14
CA ILE A 155 2.28 10.45 -16.25
C ILE A 155 2.07 11.19 -17.56
N THR A 156 3.03 11.05 -18.46
CA THR A 156 2.90 11.38 -19.88
C THR A 156 3.29 10.14 -20.68
N TYR A 157 2.40 9.72 -21.57
CA TYR A 157 2.65 8.55 -22.40
C TYR A 157 3.77 8.80 -23.40
N VAL A 158 4.64 7.80 -23.58
CA VAL A 158 5.71 7.80 -24.57
C VAL A 158 5.70 6.50 -25.38
N GLU A 159 6.23 6.55 -26.60
CA GLU A 159 6.48 5.35 -27.37
C GLU A 159 7.51 4.46 -26.66
N LEU A 160 7.35 3.14 -26.75
CA LEU A 160 8.29 2.19 -26.12
C LEU A 160 9.74 2.42 -26.56
N ALA A 161 9.95 2.80 -27.82
CA ALA A 161 11.28 3.09 -28.36
C ALA A 161 11.96 4.30 -27.70
N ASN A 162 11.19 5.19 -27.07
CA ASN A 162 11.68 6.37 -26.36
C ASN A 162 11.69 6.17 -24.84
N PHE A 163 11.17 5.06 -24.33
CA PHE A 163 11.11 4.77 -22.91
C PHE A 163 12.43 4.15 -22.43
N ASN A 164 13.24 4.95 -21.73
CA ASN A 164 14.57 4.55 -21.27
C ASN A 164 14.64 4.26 -19.75
N THR A 165 13.51 4.38 -19.05
CA THR A 165 13.44 4.18 -17.60
C THR A 165 13.43 2.68 -17.28
N ARG A 166 14.38 2.25 -16.46
CA ARG A 166 14.29 0.94 -15.83
C ARG A 166 13.32 1.02 -14.66
N ILE A 167 12.12 0.49 -14.85
CA ILE A 167 11.10 0.44 -13.80
C ILE A 167 11.66 -0.38 -12.63
N PRO A 168 11.63 0.12 -11.38
CA PRO A 168 12.06 -0.62 -10.19
C PRO A 168 11.01 -1.67 -9.77
N CYS A 169 10.60 -2.51 -10.73
CA CYS A 169 9.56 -3.51 -10.57
C CYS A 169 10.16 -4.81 -10.02
N PHE A 170 9.88 -5.11 -8.76
CA PHE A 170 10.16 -6.39 -8.13
C PHE A 170 9.10 -6.70 -7.07
N ASN A 171 8.87 -7.99 -6.81
CA ASN A 171 7.97 -8.44 -5.75
C ASN A 171 8.82 -8.93 -4.58
N ALA A 172 8.66 -8.30 -3.42
CA ALA A 172 9.29 -8.69 -2.18
C ALA A 172 8.40 -8.24 -1.02
N THR A 173 7.61 -9.15 -0.49
CA THR A 173 6.66 -8.89 0.58
C THR A 173 6.95 -9.78 1.78
N GLU A 174 6.59 -9.30 2.96
CA GLU A 174 6.58 -10.08 4.20
C GLU A 174 5.12 -10.45 4.56
N PRO A 175 4.86 -11.43 5.42
CA PRO A 175 3.50 -11.70 5.90
C PRO A 175 2.89 -10.49 6.61
N GLY A 176 1.63 -10.20 6.33
CA GLY A 176 0.86 -9.16 7.00
C GLY A 176 0.49 -9.49 8.45
N GLU A 177 -0.03 -8.53 9.20
CA GLU A 177 -0.56 -8.79 10.54
C GLU A 177 -1.68 -9.83 10.52
N ASP A 178 -2.55 -9.79 9.52
CA ASP A 178 -3.67 -10.71 9.36
C ASP A 178 -3.21 -12.13 8.99
N ASP A 179 -2.20 -12.27 8.13
CA ASP A 179 -1.51 -13.53 7.81
C ASP A 179 -0.89 -14.17 9.06
N LEU A 180 -0.21 -13.34 9.87
CA LEU A 180 0.40 -13.76 11.12
C LEU A 180 -0.68 -14.21 12.13
N LYS A 181 -1.80 -13.48 12.23
CA LYS A 181 -2.96 -13.84 13.06
C LYS A 181 -3.61 -15.14 12.58
N ALA A 182 -3.76 -15.34 11.27
CA ALA A 182 -4.31 -16.55 10.70
C ALA A 182 -3.44 -17.78 10.99
N THR A 183 -2.12 -17.63 10.88
CA THR A 183 -1.13 -18.69 11.15
C THR A 183 -1.01 -19.01 12.65
N ALA A 184 -1.21 -18.02 13.53
CA ALA A 184 -1.21 -18.20 14.98
C ALA A 184 -2.48 -18.86 15.52
N SER A 185 -3.55 -18.92 14.72
CA SER A 185 -4.82 -19.54 15.11
C SER A 185 -4.73 -21.06 15.00
N PRO A 186 -4.87 -21.83 16.10
CA PRO A 186 -4.80 -23.29 16.03
C PRO A 186 -5.96 -23.80 15.17
N SER A 187 -5.63 -24.31 13.98
CA SER A 187 -6.59 -25.00 13.12
C SER A 187 -7.27 -26.08 13.97
N ALA A 188 -8.59 -25.98 14.13
CA ALA A 188 -9.38 -26.96 14.86
C ALA A 188 -9.19 -28.32 14.19
N SER A 189 -8.28 -29.12 14.75
CA SER A 189 -8.03 -30.48 14.30
C SER A 189 -9.33 -31.26 14.45
N SER A 190 -9.91 -31.62 13.32
CA SER A 190 -11.11 -32.46 13.25
C SER A 190 -10.82 -33.79 13.96
N THR A 191 -11.26 -33.91 15.22
CA THR A 191 -11.28 -35.17 15.95
C THR A 191 -12.26 -36.11 15.23
N ASN A 192 -11.73 -36.95 14.34
CA ASN A 192 -12.48 -38.12 13.86
C ASN A 192 -12.61 -39.09 15.04
N SER A 193 -13.68 -38.92 15.82
CA SER A 193 -14.13 -39.92 16.78
C SER A 193 -14.72 -41.10 16.00
N ALA A 194 -13.88 -42.09 15.71
CA ALA A 194 -14.33 -43.44 15.42
C ALA A 194 -15.03 -43.98 16.67
N SER A 195 -16.30 -44.37 16.54
CA SER A 195 -17.02 -45.12 17.58
C SER A 195 -17.51 -46.44 16.97
N ASN A 196 -17.14 -47.52 17.67
CA ASN A 196 -17.51 -48.92 17.46
C ASN A 196 -19.02 -49.16 17.35
#